data_AF-A0A0C1QSI6-F1
#
_entry.id   AF-A0A0C1QSI6-F1
#
_cell.length_a   1.000
_cell.length_b   1.000
_cell.length_c   1.000
_cell.angle_alpha   90.00
_cell.angle_beta   90.00
_cell.angle_gamma   90.00
#
_symmetry.space_group_name_H-M   'P 1'
#
loop_
_entity.id
_entity.type
_entity.pdbx_description
1 polymer ?
#
loop_
_entity_poly.entity_id
_entity_poly.type
_entity_poly.pdbx_seq_one_letter_code
_entity_poly.pdbx_strand_id
1 'polypeptide(L)'
;MYCYIWNPYIVKGHRYTIEFVLTELEEDSIFIGTKNFFETLLKDMGIEGEVVNWLLKPYRSNYYTDYLGEADWHDVWQIVWKARVVTVEEISTFLEWEETYIESEAIDESASLSHTITDTATIGCLIVADFKSLATLIKTTKAIANANFSEIQHKYSVSPPIFNYSLSKKYKQLQIDIGQFQSDFFLQGADYAEQILEICKQAGGTVNYQERY
;
A
#
# COMPACT_ATOMS: atom_id res chain seq x y z
N MET A 1 -7.97 -0.65 19.13
CA MET A 1 -7.63 -0.43 17.71
C MET A 1 -7.54 -1.77 17.02
N TYR A 2 -8.30 -1.92 15.95
CA TYR A 2 -8.14 -3.03 15.01
C TYR A 2 -7.55 -2.47 13.72
N CYS A 3 -6.71 -3.24 13.04
CA CYS A 3 -6.26 -2.90 11.70
C CYS A 3 -6.29 -4.13 10.80
N TYR A 4 -6.38 -3.88 9.50
CA TYR A 4 -6.24 -4.93 8.50
C TYR A 4 -4.84 -4.94 7.92
N ILE A 5 -4.19 -6.09 7.92
CA ILE A 5 -2.90 -6.33 7.28
C ILE A 5 -3.15 -6.83 5.87
N TRP A 6 -2.69 -6.08 4.89
CA TRP A 6 -2.88 -6.36 3.47
C TRP A 6 -1.57 -6.77 2.80
N ASN A 7 -1.67 -7.83 2.01
CA ASN A 7 -0.67 -8.26 1.02
C ASN A 7 0.78 -8.27 1.51
N PRO A 8 1.13 -8.88 2.66
CA PRO A 8 2.51 -8.96 3.08
C PRO A 8 3.34 -9.77 2.11
N TYR A 9 4.57 -9.33 1.94
CA TYR A 9 5.56 -10.03 1.16
C TYR A 9 6.96 -9.83 1.73
N ILE A 10 7.75 -10.88 1.62
CA ILE A 10 9.18 -10.82 1.90
C ILE A 10 9.85 -10.09 0.74
N VAL A 11 10.64 -9.06 1.07
CA VAL A 11 11.32 -8.24 0.07
C VAL A 11 12.37 -9.11 -0.64
N LYS A 12 12.30 -9.16 -1.98
CA LYS A 12 13.19 -10.00 -2.79
C LYS A 12 14.66 -9.65 -2.53
N GLY A 13 15.46 -10.65 -2.16
CA GLY A 13 16.87 -10.47 -1.82
C GLY A 13 17.14 -10.00 -0.39
N HIS A 14 16.09 -9.72 0.40
CA HIS A 14 16.16 -9.24 1.77
C HIS A 14 15.26 -10.09 2.67
N ARG A 15 15.72 -11.30 2.99
CA ARG A 15 14.92 -12.29 3.76
C ARG A 15 14.66 -11.94 5.23
N TYR A 16 15.21 -10.83 5.69
CA TYR A 16 14.98 -10.24 7.02
C TYR A 16 14.00 -9.08 6.95
N THR A 17 13.35 -8.86 5.80
CA THR A 17 12.51 -7.69 5.57
C THR A 17 11.19 -8.10 4.96
N ILE A 18 10.12 -7.66 5.62
CA ILE A 18 8.75 -7.83 5.16
C ILE A 18 8.10 -6.47 4.94
N GLU A 19 7.28 -6.38 3.92
CA GLU A 19 6.46 -5.22 3.64
C GLU A 19 5.00 -5.61 3.55
N PHE A 20 4.12 -4.74 4.03
CA PHE A 20 2.67 -4.89 3.99
C PHE A 20 2.00 -3.52 4.03
N VAL A 21 0.70 -3.51 3.76
CA VAL A 21 -0.13 -2.30 3.89
C VAL A 21 -1.10 -2.49 5.05
N LEU A 22 -1.34 -1.43 5.81
CA LEU A 22 -2.33 -1.38 6.88
C LEU A 22 -3.47 -0.43 6.50
N THR A 23 -4.69 -0.83 6.81
CA THR A 23 -5.85 0.08 6.85
C THR A 23 -6.44 0.05 8.26
N GLU A 24 -6.97 1.17 8.71
CA GLU A 24 -7.67 1.28 9.99
C GLU A 24 -9.09 0.74 9.91
N LEU A 25 -9.61 0.30 11.05
CA LEU A 25 -11.00 -0.12 11.24
C LEU A 25 -11.84 0.92 11.99
N GLU A 26 -11.23 1.74 12.84
CA GLU A 26 -11.87 2.80 13.64
C GLU A 26 -10.97 4.05 13.67
N GLU A 27 -11.50 5.22 14.10
CA GLU A 27 -10.85 6.56 14.07
C GLU A 27 -9.54 6.72 14.87
N ASP A 28 -8.89 5.62 15.29
CA ASP A 28 -7.60 5.64 15.98
C ASP A 28 -6.45 5.59 14.96
N SER A 29 -5.77 6.72 14.80
CA SER A 29 -4.68 6.87 13.85
C SER A 29 -3.49 5.96 14.15
N ILE A 30 -3.02 5.23 13.15
CA ILE A 30 -1.71 4.60 13.08
C ILE A 30 -0.68 5.72 12.93
N PHE A 31 0.26 5.80 13.86
CA PHE A 31 1.23 6.88 13.94
C PHE A 31 2.58 6.45 13.34
N ILE A 32 3.61 6.28 14.16
CA ILE A 32 4.93 5.79 13.71
C ILE A 32 5.14 4.31 14.06
N GLY A 33 4.23 3.71 14.81
CA GLY A 33 4.36 2.37 15.37
C GLY A 33 5.40 2.26 16.50
N THR A 34 5.22 1.24 17.33
CA THR A 34 6.19 0.81 18.34
C THR A 34 6.75 -0.57 18.00
N LYS A 35 7.83 -0.99 18.67
CA LYS A 35 8.36 -2.36 18.51
C LYS A 35 7.29 -3.41 18.81
N ASN A 36 6.57 -3.25 19.92
CA ASN A 36 5.49 -4.17 20.32
C ASN A 36 4.33 -4.21 19.31
N PHE A 37 4.00 -3.07 18.70
CA PHE A 37 3.01 -3.00 17.62
C PHE A 37 3.45 -3.89 16.45
N PHE A 38 4.67 -3.73 15.94
CA PHE A 38 5.15 -4.54 14.82
C PHE A 38 5.37 -6.00 15.16
N GLU A 39 5.82 -6.34 16.37
CA GLU A 39 5.94 -7.73 16.82
C GLU A 39 4.57 -8.43 16.90
N THR A 40 3.54 -7.71 17.35
CA THR A 40 2.16 -8.22 17.34
C THR A 40 1.67 -8.44 15.92
N LEU A 41 1.88 -7.47 15.01
CA LEU A 41 1.55 -7.62 13.60
C LEU A 41 2.24 -8.85 13.00
N LEU A 42 3.56 -9.02 13.21
CA LEU A 42 4.29 -10.18 12.70
C LEU A 42 3.73 -11.50 13.24
N LYS A 43 3.40 -11.54 14.54
CA LYS A 43 2.79 -12.72 15.17
C LYS A 43 1.44 -13.07 14.54
N ASP A 44 0.60 -12.07 14.25
CA ASP A 44 -0.70 -12.28 13.59
C ASP A 44 -0.53 -12.79 12.16
N MET A 45 0.61 -12.49 11.52
CA MET A 45 1.00 -13.08 10.24
C MET A 45 1.57 -14.50 10.36
N GLY A 46 1.75 -15.04 11.57
CA GLY A 46 2.45 -16.30 11.80
C GLY A 46 3.96 -16.22 11.58
N ILE A 47 4.55 -15.02 11.70
CA ILE A 47 5.98 -14.78 11.62
C ILE A 47 6.54 -14.61 13.02
N GLU A 48 7.44 -15.50 13.40
CA GLU A 48 8.25 -15.35 14.60
C GLU A 48 9.51 -14.56 14.25
N GLY A 49 9.76 -13.47 14.96
CA GLY A 49 11.01 -12.72 14.82
C GLY A 49 11.02 -11.44 15.66
N GLU A 50 12.18 -11.12 16.21
CA GLU A 50 12.38 -9.87 16.94
C GLU A 50 12.49 -8.71 15.96
N VAL A 51 11.72 -7.63 16.19
CA VAL A 51 11.77 -6.43 15.34
C VAL A 51 12.97 -5.56 15.73
N VAL A 52 13.83 -5.28 14.75
CA VAL A 52 15.02 -4.43 14.91
C VAL A 52 14.75 -3.01 14.45
N ASN A 53 14.03 -2.88 13.34
CA ASN A 53 13.76 -1.59 12.73
C ASN A 53 12.47 -1.65 11.91
N TRP A 54 11.81 -0.51 11.76
CA TRP A 54 10.64 -0.39 10.91
C TRP A 54 10.58 0.98 10.26
N LEU A 55 9.84 1.05 9.17
CA LEU A 55 9.45 2.27 8.51
C LEU A 55 7.96 2.20 8.22
N LEU A 56 7.23 3.20 8.68
CA LEU A 56 5.81 3.35 8.43
C LEU A 56 5.57 4.66 7.69
N LYS A 57 4.89 4.58 6.55
CA LYS A 57 4.63 5.74 5.69
C LYS A 57 3.16 5.80 5.31
N PRO A 58 2.51 6.97 5.46
CA PRO A 58 1.15 7.13 5.01
C PRO A 58 1.09 7.35 3.50
N TYR A 59 0.05 6.77 2.91
CA TYR A 59 -0.32 6.90 1.51
C TYR A 59 -1.82 7.11 1.43
N ARG A 60 -2.29 7.64 0.30
CA ARG A 60 -3.68 7.52 -0.12
C ARG A 60 -3.80 6.53 -1.25
N SER A 61 -4.83 5.69 -1.20
CA SER A 61 -5.09 4.66 -2.19
C SER A 61 -6.57 4.41 -2.35
N ASN A 62 -7.04 4.29 -3.59
CA ASN A 62 -8.42 3.90 -3.91
C ASN A 62 -8.64 2.38 -3.90
N TYR A 63 -7.57 1.62 -3.71
CA TYR A 63 -7.64 0.18 -3.83
C TYR A 63 -8.45 -0.48 -2.71
N TYR A 64 -8.34 0.06 -1.50
CA TYR A 64 -8.85 -0.56 -0.28
C TYR A 64 -10.24 -0.03 0.10
N THR A 65 -10.81 0.90 -0.68
CA THR A 65 -12.04 1.62 -0.28
C THR A 65 -13.29 0.85 -0.66
N ASP A 66 -14.33 0.99 0.17
CA ASP A 66 -15.69 0.55 -0.10
C ASP A 66 -16.53 1.59 -0.84
N TYR A 67 -15.98 2.79 -1.05
CA TYR A 67 -16.72 4.01 -1.37
C TYR A 67 -16.30 4.64 -2.71
N LEU A 68 -15.92 3.83 -3.71
CA LEU A 68 -15.44 4.31 -5.02
C LEU A 68 -16.41 5.23 -5.77
N GLY A 69 -17.70 5.22 -5.43
CA GLY A 69 -18.75 6.04 -6.05
C GLY A 69 -19.19 7.25 -5.22
N GLU A 70 -18.59 7.48 -4.05
CA GLU A 70 -18.97 8.58 -3.18
C GLU A 70 -18.41 9.93 -3.68
N ALA A 71 -19.09 11.01 -3.30
CA ALA A 71 -18.69 12.36 -3.68
C ALA A 71 -17.49 12.89 -2.88
N ASP A 72 -17.28 12.36 -1.67
CA ASP A 72 -16.13 12.75 -0.85
C ASP A 72 -14.87 12.03 -1.33
N TRP A 73 -13.88 12.82 -1.76
CA TRP A 73 -12.60 12.27 -2.22
C TRP A 73 -11.83 11.59 -1.09
N HIS A 74 -12.09 11.93 0.19
CA HIS A 74 -11.46 11.25 1.33
C HIS A 74 -11.88 9.78 1.40
N ASP A 75 -13.14 9.49 1.09
CA ASP A 75 -13.69 8.15 1.08
C ASP A 75 -13.14 7.35 -0.11
N VAL A 76 -13.03 7.99 -1.28
CA VAL A 76 -12.46 7.36 -2.48
C VAL A 76 -10.96 7.09 -2.30
N TRP A 77 -10.21 8.04 -1.75
CA TRP A 77 -8.76 8.00 -1.58
C TRP A 77 -8.39 7.87 -0.10
N GLN A 78 -8.78 6.77 0.52
CA GLN A 78 -8.55 6.52 1.94
C GLN A 78 -7.06 6.53 2.29
N ILE A 79 -6.75 6.89 3.54
CA ILE A 79 -5.40 6.80 4.08
C ILE A 79 -5.07 5.33 4.38
N VAL A 80 -3.88 4.91 3.98
CA VAL A 80 -3.30 3.60 4.27
C VAL A 80 -1.84 3.76 4.69
N TRP A 81 -1.32 2.81 5.46
CA TRP A 81 0.07 2.84 5.92
C TRP A 81 0.86 1.71 5.30
N LYS A 82 1.90 2.05 4.55
CA LYS A 82 2.86 1.06 4.06
C LYS A 82 3.95 0.85 5.10
N ALA A 83 4.00 -0.36 5.63
CA ALA A 83 5.01 -0.78 6.59
C ALA A 83 6.14 -1.54 5.89
N ARG A 84 7.38 -1.28 6.31
CA ARG A 84 8.55 -2.11 6.06
C ARG A 84 9.16 -2.46 7.40
N VAL A 85 9.22 -3.73 7.74
CA VAL A 85 9.71 -4.22 9.03
C VAL A 85 10.95 -5.08 8.80
N VAL A 86 11.97 -4.87 9.63
CA VAL A 86 13.24 -5.61 9.62
C VAL A 86 13.36 -6.43 10.88
N THR A 87 13.61 -7.74 10.72
CA THR A 87 13.72 -8.71 11.81
C THR A 87 15.17 -9.12 12.08
N VAL A 88 15.44 -9.64 13.28
CA VAL A 88 16.72 -10.30 13.60
C VAL A 88 16.84 -11.62 12.84
N GLU A 89 15.77 -12.41 12.84
CA GLU A 89 15.71 -13.73 12.23
C GLU A 89 15.33 -13.68 10.75
N GLU A 90 15.78 -14.68 9.99
CA GLU A 90 15.36 -14.86 8.60
C GLU A 90 13.89 -15.30 8.56
N ILE A 91 13.08 -14.59 7.78
CA ILE A 91 11.67 -14.92 7.56
C ILE A 91 11.63 -16.08 6.56
N SER A 92 11.54 -17.29 7.11
CA SER A 92 11.52 -18.55 6.33
C SER A 92 10.10 -19.02 5.99
N THR A 93 9.08 -18.52 6.70
CA THR A 93 7.68 -18.83 6.45
C THR A 93 7.21 -18.10 5.19
N PHE A 94 7.02 -18.87 4.11
CA PHE A 94 6.31 -18.36 2.94
C PHE A 94 4.83 -18.23 3.33
N LEU A 95 4.34 -17.00 3.36
CA LEU A 95 2.94 -16.71 3.63
C LEU A 95 2.10 -17.15 2.43
N GLU A 96 1.73 -18.43 2.39
CA GLU A 96 0.77 -18.95 1.42
C GLU A 96 -0.64 -18.49 1.81
N TRP A 97 -0.93 -17.21 1.60
CA TRP A 97 -2.20 -16.63 2.03
C TRP A 97 -3.27 -16.72 0.94
N GLU A 98 -4.41 -17.26 1.35
CA GLU A 98 -5.63 -17.31 0.55
C GLU A 98 -6.58 -16.14 0.84
N GLU A 99 -6.44 -15.54 2.03
CA GLU A 99 -7.27 -14.42 2.48
C GLU A 99 -6.85 -13.08 1.88
N THR A 100 -7.81 -12.17 1.78
CA THR A 100 -7.64 -10.84 1.19
C THR A 100 -6.84 -9.92 2.12
N TYR A 101 -7.00 -10.08 3.43
CA TYR A 101 -6.35 -9.34 4.51
C TYR A 101 -6.33 -10.19 5.79
N ILE A 102 -5.55 -9.78 6.80
CA ILE A 102 -5.59 -10.35 8.17
C ILE A 102 -6.07 -9.29 9.15
N GLU A 103 -6.97 -9.67 10.04
CA GLU A 103 -7.38 -8.86 11.19
C GLU A 103 -6.32 -8.91 12.29
N SER A 104 -5.92 -7.73 12.78
CA SER A 104 -4.98 -7.61 13.89
C SER A 104 -5.52 -6.68 14.97
N GLU A 105 -5.33 -7.08 16.22
CA GLU A 105 -5.61 -6.29 17.42
C GLU A 105 -4.38 -5.49 17.89
N ALA A 106 -3.34 -5.37 17.06
CA ALA A 106 -2.14 -4.63 17.41
C ALA A 106 -2.46 -3.17 17.74
N ILE A 107 -1.93 -2.69 18.87
CA ILE A 107 -2.14 -1.32 19.36
C ILE A 107 -0.87 -0.49 19.16
N ASP A 108 -1.01 0.65 18.49
CA ASP A 108 0.03 1.65 18.31
C ASP A 108 -0.04 2.69 19.43
N GLU A 109 0.83 2.53 20.42
CA GLU A 109 0.95 3.46 21.54
C GLU A 109 1.87 4.66 21.24
N SER A 110 2.29 4.83 19.98
CA SER A 110 3.22 5.89 19.57
C SER A 110 2.58 7.26 19.31
N ALA A 111 1.29 7.43 19.65
CA ALA A 111 0.57 8.71 19.53
C ALA A 111 1.32 9.91 20.15
N SER A 112 1.96 9.68 21.31
CA SER A 112 2.74 10.70 22.02
C SER A 112 4.05 11.10 21.30
N LEU A 113 4.44 10.34 20.27
CA LEU A 113 5.72 10.46 19.58
C LEU A 113 5.58 11.00 18.14
N SER A 114 4.35 11.23 17.65
CA SER A 114 4.13 11.63 16.26
C SER A 114 3.24 12.85 16.09
N HIS A 115 3.36 13.47 14.91
CA HIS A 115 2.43 14.47 14.43
C HIS A 115 1.28 13.79 13.68
N THR A 116 0.06 14.29 13.87
CA THR A 116 -1.11 13.91 13.09
C THR A 116 -0.91 14.27 11.62
N ILE A 117 -1.38 13.42 10.71
CA ILE A 117 -1.45 13.74 9.29
C ILE A 117 -2.48 14.86 9.13
N THR A 118 -2.04 16.04 8.68
CA THR A 118 -2.95 17.16 8.38
C THR A 118 -3.16 17.26 6.88
N ASP A 119 -4.30 17.81 6.46
CA ASP A 119 -4.63 17.99 5.03
C ASP A 119 -3.70 18.97 4.28
N THR A 120 -2.81 19.65 5.01
CA THR A 120 -1.78 20.55 4.46
C THR A 120 -0.44 19.85 4.22
N ALA A 121 -0.28 18.60 4.67
CA ALA A 121 0.93 17.82 4.45
C ALA A 121 0.85 17.09 3.10
N THR A 122 1.99 16.93 2.44
CA THR A 122 2.05 16.02 1.28
C THR A 122 1.96 14.57 1.77
N ILE A 123 1.13 13.77 1.12
CA ILE A 123 0.97 12.33 1.38
C ILE A 123 1.28 11.53 0.12
N GLY A 124 1.84 10.34 0.28
CA GLY A 124 2.11 9.46 -0.87
C GLY A 124 0.83 9.06 -1.61
N CYS A 125 0.89 8.84 -2.91
CA CYS A 125 -0.21 8.18 -3.64
C CYS A 125 0.24 6.78 -4.08
N LEU A 126 -0.49 5.77 -3.61
CA LEU A 126 -0.22 4.36 -3.87
C LEU A 126 -1.33 3.77 -4.75
N ILE A 127 -0.95 3.36 -5.95
CA ILE A 127 -1.84 2.64 -6.85
C ILE A 127 -1.56 1.15 -6.70
N VAL A 128 -2.63 0.36 -6.60
CA VAL A 128 -2.53 -1.09 -6.48
C VAL A 128 -3.40 -1.73 -7.55
N ALA A 129 -2.87 -2.78 -8.20
CA ALA A 129 -3.60 -3.54 -9.20
C ALA A 129 -3.25 -5.03 -9.11
N ASP A 130 -4.26 -5.87 -9.09
CA ASP A 130 -4.11 -7.32 -9.07
C ASP A 130 -4.28 -7.94 -10.45
N PHE A 131 -3.39 -8.86 -10.81
CA PHE A 131 -3.38 -9.56 -12.08
C PHE A 131 -3.46 -11.08 -11.88
N LYS A 132 -4.15 -11.77 -12.79
CA LYS A 132 -4.23 -13.24 -12.81
C LYS A 132 -2.92 -13.92 -13.22
N SER A 133 -2.01 -13.19 -13.90
CA SER A 133 -0.75 -13.76 -14.37
C SER A 133 0.42 -12.80 -14.18
N LEU A 134 1.60 -13.38 -13.89
CA LEU A 134 2.85 -12.62 -13.77
C LEU A 134 3.25 -11.99 -15.10
N ALA A 135 2.96 -12.66 -16.22
CA ALA A 135 3.24 -12.14 -17.55
C ALA A 135 2.46 -10.85 -17.83
N THR A 136 1.17 -10.81 -17.46
CA THR A 136 0.33 -9.60 -17.59
C THR A 136 0.84 -8.48 -16.69
N LEU A 137 1.18 -8.78 -15.43
CA LEU A 137 1.75 -7.81 -14.50
C LEU A 137 3.02 -7.17 -15.11
N ILE A 138 4.00 -7.99 -15.54
CA ILE A 138 5.27 -7.50 -16.10
C ILE A 138 5.03 -6.67 -17.37
N LYS A 139 4.12 -7.10 -18.25
CA LYS A 139 3.75 -6.34 -19.45
C LYS A 139 3.16 -4.99 -19.09
N THR A 140 2.29 -4.93 -18.09
CA THR A 140 1.64 -3.71 -17.63
C THR A 140 2.63 -2.75 -16.98
N THR A 141 3.52 -3.26 -16.11
CA THR A 141 4.63 -2.47 -15.54
C THR A 141 5.47 -1.81 -16.63
N LYS A 142 5.82 -2.54 -17.69
CA LYS A 142 6.55 -1.98 -18.83
C LYS A 142 5.74 -0.95 -19.61
N ALA A 143 4.44 -1.17 -19.78
CA ALA A 143 3.56 -0.22 -20.46
C ALA A 143 3.50 1.11 -19.69
N ILE A 144 3.36 1.05 -18.37
CA ILE A 144 3.36 2.24 -17.51
C ILE A 144 4.73 2.92 -17.52
N ALA A 145 5.83 2.17 -17.40
CA ALA A 145 7.19 2.73 -17.43
C ALA A 145 7.54 3.41 -18.76
N ASN A 146 6.94 2.98 -19.87
CA ASN A 146 7.15 3.54 -21.21
C ASN A 146 6.11 4.60 -21.60
N ALA A 147 5.05 4.79 -20.80
CA ALA A 147 4.05 5.81 -21.06
C ALA A 147 4.66 7.21 -20.83
N ASN A 148 4.24 8.18 -21.65
CA ASN A 148 4.75 9.55 -21.52
C ASN A 148 3.98 10.30 -20.43
N PHE A 149 4.54 10.32 -19.23
CA PHE A 149 4.02 11.10 -18.10
C PHE A 149 4.82 12.38 -17.83
N SER A 150 5.68 12.82 -18.76
CA SER A 150 6.60 13.95 -18.50
C SER A 150 5.88 15.25 -18.14
N GLU A 151 4.78 15.58 -18.82
CA GLU A 151 3.98 16.78 -18.54
C GLU A 151 3.34 16.72 -17.14
N ILE A 152 2.75 15.59 -16.76
CA ILE A 152 2.08 15.44 -15.47
C ILE A 152 3.07 15.31 -14.31
N GLN A 153 4.21 14.65 -14.54
CA GLN A 153 5.34 14.60 -13.61
C GLN A 153 5.92 15.99 -13.36
N HIS A 154 6.05 16.80 -14.42
CA HIS A 154 6.48 18.20 -14.29
C HIS A 154 5.43 19.05 -13.55
N LYS A 155 4.13 18.91 -13.89
CA LYS A 155 3.01 19.61 -13.23
C LYS A 155 3.04 19.40 -11.71
N TYR A 156 3.31 18.18 -11.26
CA TYR A 156 3.33 17.83 -9.84
C TYR A 156 4.73 17.78 -9.21
N SER A 157 5.79 18.06 -9.96
CA SER A 157 7.18 17.97 -9.50
C SER A 157 7.54 16.61 -8.88
N VAL A 158 7.05 15.51 -9.48
CA VAL A 158 7.28 14.14 -9.02
C VAL A 158 8.21 13.37 -9.96
N SER A 159 8.94 12.41 -9.40
CA SER A 159 9.78 11.48 -10.14
C SER A 159 8.94 10.42 -10.88
N PRO A 160 9.55 9.65 -11.80
CA PRO A 160 8.91 8.48 -12.39
C PRO A 160 8.41 7.47 -11.34
N PRO A 161 7.33 6.71 -11.65
CA PRO A 161 6.75 5.77 -10.70
C PRO A 161 7.74 4.71 -10.22
N ILE A 162 7.62 4.34 -8.94
CA ILE A 162 8.38 3.24 -8.33
C ILE A 162 7.48 2.03 -8.22
N PHE A 163 7.92 0.91 -8.80
CA PHE A 163 7.15 -0.33 -8.87
C PHE A 163 7.63 -1.35 -7.82
N ASN A 164 6.68 -1.93 -7.10
CA ASN A 164 6.87 -3.11 -6.26
C ASN A 164 5.87 -4.19 -6.67
N TYR A 165 6.20 -5.45 -6.44
CA TYR A 165 5.28 -6.55 -6.70
C TYR A 165 5.28 -7.55 -5.55
N SER A 166 4.07 -7.98 -5.16
CA SER A 166 3.86 -9.12 -4.28
C SER A 166 3.23 -10.25 -5.08
N LEU A 167 3.68 -11.48 -4.78
CA LEU A 167 3.26 -12.67 -5.50
C LEU A 167 2.52 -13.58 -4.52
N SER A 168 1.19 -13.50 -4.47
CA SER A 168 0.37 -14.48 -3.76
C SER A 168 0.00 -15.64 -4.69
N LYS A 169 -0.60 -16.71 -4.15
CA LYS A 169 -1.11 -17.81 -5.00
C LYS A 169 -2.23 -17.31 -5.92
N LYS A 170 -3.16 -16.53 -5.35
CA LYS A 170 -4.41 -16.11 -6.00
C LYS A 170 -4.20 -14.97 -7.00
N TYR A 171 -3.35 -14.00 -6.66
CA TYR A 171 -3.12 -12.82 -7.49
C TYR A 171 -1.64 -12.46 -7.59
N LYS A 172 -1.30 -11.67 -8.59
CA LYS A 172 0.01 -11.05 -8.77
C LYS A 172 -0.25 -9.56 -8.65
N GLN A 173 0.17 -8.97 -7.54
CA GLN A 173 -0.15 -7.59 -7.23
C GLN A 173 0.98 -6.68 -7.66
N LEU A 174 0.62 -5.61 -8.37
CA LEU A 174 1.48 -4.49 -8.68
C LEU A 174 1.14 -3.35 -7.72
N GLN A 175 2.16 -2.83 -7.04
CA GLN A 175 2.07 -1.61 -6.23
C GLN A 175 2.93 -0.53 -6.89
N ILE A 176 2.36 0.66 -7.07
CA ILE A 176 2.97 1.76 -7.81
C ILE A 176 2.91 3.01 -6.92
N ASP A 177 4.08 3.43 -6.45
CA ASP A 177 4.25 4.72 -5.78
C ASP A 177 4.52 5.79 -6.84
N ILE A 178 3.62 6.77 -6.93
CA ILE A 178 3.69 7.82 -7.96
C ILE A 178 4.18 9.17 -7.42
N GLY A 179 4.62 9.21 -6.16
CA GLY A 179 5.12 10.41 -5.49
C GLY A 179 4.20 10.88 -4.35
N GLN A 180 4.45 12.10 -3.89
CA GLN A 180 3.72 12.73 -2.79
C GLN A 180 2.96 13.95 -3.27
N PHE A 181 1.73 14.12 -2.79
CA PHE A 181 0.79 15.13 -3.28
C PHE A 181 0.08 15.82 -2.12
N GLN A 182 -0.31 17.07 -2.34
CA GLN A 182 -1.21 17.83 -1.46
C GLN A 182 -2.65 17.33 -1.62
N SER A 183 -3.53 17.64 -0.66
CA SER A 183 -4.97 17.29 -0.69
C SER A 183 -5.68 17.71 -1.99
N ASP A 184 -5.34 18.88 -2.52
CA ASP A 184 -5.88 19.40 -3.78
C ASP A 184 -5.71 18.46 -4.99
N PHE A 185 -4.66 17.63 -5.02
CA PHE A 185 -4.48 16.63 -6.07
C PHE A 185 -5.62 15.61 -6.07
N PHE A 186 -5.99 15.11 -4.90
CA PHE A 186 -7.04 14.11 -4.73
C PHE A 186 -8.42 14.73 -4.89
N LEU A 187 -8.64 15.93 -4.36
CA LEU A 187 -9.87 16.70 -4.55
C LEU A 187 -10.17 16.96 -6.03
N GLN A 188 -9.14 17.18 -6.85
CA GLN A 188 -9.26 17.37 -8.30
C GLN A 188 -9.34 16.04 -9.09
N GLY A 189 -9.53 14.92 -8.39
CA GLY A 189 -9.74 13.60 -9.01
C GLY A 189 -8.47 12.81 -9.30
N ALA A 190 -7.32 13.20 -8.75
CA ALA A 190 -6.05 12.46 -8.85
C ALA A 190 -5.68 12.06 -10.30
N ASP A 191 -5.70 13.02 -11.22
CA ASP A 191 -5.53 12.83 -12.67
C ASP A 191 -4.34 11.93 -13.09
N TYR A 192 -3.21 12.01 -12.38
CA TYR A 192 -2.06 11.15 -12.63
C TYR A 192 -2.32 9.70 -12.22
N ALA A 193 -2.97 9.49 -11.07
CA ALA A 193 -3.32 8.18 -10.60
C ALA A 193 -4.37 7.53 -11.52
N GLU A 194 -5.37 8.29 -11.96
CA GLU A 194 -6.41 7.82 -12.89
C GLU A 194 -5.84 7.36 -14.24
N GLN A 195 -4.83 8.07 -14.79
CA GLN A 195 -4.17 7.63 -16.02
C GLN A 195 -3.48 6.26 -15.85
N ILE A 196 -2.85 6.02 -14.71
CA ILE A 196 -2.19 4.73 -14.44
C ILE A 196 -3.21 3.64 -14.13
N LEU A 197 -4.28 3.96 -13.38
CA LEU A 197 -5.40 3.06 -13.11
C LEU A 197 -6.05 2.58 -14.41
N GLU A 198 -6.25 3.48 -15.38
CA GLU A 198 -6.82 3.12 -16.68
C GLU A 198 -5.92 2.15 -17.46
N ILE A 199 -4.59 2.35 -17.45
CA ILE A 199 -3.66 1.39 -18.06
C ILE A 199 -3.76 0.02 -17.38
N CYS A 200 -3.87 -0.02 -16.04
CA CYS A 200 -4.06 -1.26 -15.29
C CYS A 200 -5.37 -1.96 -15.67
N LYS A 201 -6.50 -1.23 -15.71
CA LYS A 201 -7.82 -1.76 -16.09
C LYS A 201 -7.82 -2.30 -17.51
N GLN A 202 -7.26 -1.57 -18.47
CA GLN A 202 -7.16 -2.00 -19.87
C GLN A 202 -6.31 -3.27 -20.04
N ALA A 203 -5.33 -3.49 -19.16
CA ALA A 203 -4.54 -4.72 -19.13
C ALA A 203 -5.25 -5.89 -18.40
N GLY A 204 -6.48 -5.70 -17.93
CA GLY A 204 -7.26 -6.68 -17.17
C GLY A 204 -6.85 -6.77 -15.70
N GLY A 205 -6.25 -5.72 -15.15
CA GLY A 205 -5.94 -5.60 -13.73
C GLY A 205 -7.17 -5.15 -12.93
N THR A 206 -7.38 -5.80 -11.79
CA THR A 206 -8.39 -5.41 -10.79
C THR A 206 -7.80 -4.31 -9.91
N VAL A 207 -8.40 -3.11 -9.88
CA VAL A 207 -7.83 -1.93 -9.20
C VAL A 207 -8.56 -1.53 -7.92
N ASN A 208 -9.53 -2.33 -7.48
CA ASN A 208 -10.15 -2.23 -6.18
C ASN A 208 -10.39 -3.63 -5.61
N TYR A 209 -10.24 -3.78 -4.30
CA TYR A 209 -10.28 -5.08 -3.66
C TYR A 209 -11.66 -5.75 -3.71
N GLN A 210 -12.75 -4.98 -3.77
CA GLN A 210 -14.12 -5.52 -3.88
C GLN A 210 -14.36 -6.20 -5.24
N GLU A 211 -13.64 -5.79 -6.28
CA GLU A 211 -13.72 -6.33 -7.64
C GLU A 211 -12.91 -7.63 -7.83
N ARG A 212 -12.30 -8.17 -6.77
CA ARG A 212 -11.49 -9.41 -6.81
C ARG A 212 -12.30 -10.70 -7.04
N TYR A 213 -13.63 -10.64 -6.92
CA TYR A 213 -14.56 -11.77 -6.89
C TYR A 213 -15.39 -11.91 -8.17
#